data_AF-A0A2N0P9M0-F1
#
_entry.id   AF-A0A2N0P9M0-F1
#
_cell.length_a   1.000
_cell.length_b   1.000
_cell.length_c   1.000
_cell.angle_alpha   90.00
_cell.angle_beta   90.00
_cell.angle_gamma   90.00
#
_symmetry.space_group_name_H-M   'P 1'
#
loop_
_entity.id
_entity.type
_entity.pdbx_description
1 polymer ?
#
loop_
_entity_poly.entity_id
_entity_poly.type
_entity_poly.pdbx_seq_one_letter_code
_entity_poly.pdbx_strand_id
1 'polypeptide(L)'
;MPQVPIARAAVVAEIVRQLGNWNIETHQNGRITSSQGGFDFNVGGARTLRAPDVTFTPRQTTRSLNALQNWTFQGQPFTPIFVVEVDFIQSESEFQAFDDRFRNEFFAPGTSVELDFCGQEILPGFELDVEMIEESISQQDSGSSSSDDDTRFPCPKCTETFTNNHRFTKHFRMEHALKPRKQRVNK
;
A
#
# COMPACT_ATOMS: atom_id res chain seq x y z
N MET A 1 -16.47 -9.86 11.76
CA MET A 1 -15.10 -9.53 11.34
C MET A 1 -14.20 -9.73 12.55
N PRO A 2 -13.10 -10.50 12.44
CA PRO A 2 -12.17 -10.66 13.55
C PRO A 2 -11.58 -9.29 13.91
N GLN A 3 -11.46 -8.99 15.21
CA GLN A 3 -10.77 -7.78 15.65
C GLN A 3 -9.26 -7.97 15.46
N VAL A 4 -8.56 -6.90 15.07
CA VAL A 4 -7.10 -6.87 14.91
C VAL A 4 -6.49 -5.91 15.94
N PRO A 5 -5.24 -6.16 16.40
CA PRO A 5 -4.53 -5.20 17.23
C PRO A 5 -4.41 -3.82 16.58
N ILE A 6 -4.50 -2.76 17.38
CA ILE A 6 -4.43 -1.37 16.89
C ILE A 6 -3.17 -1.08 16.07
N ALA A 7 -2.02 -1.63 16.49
CA ALA A 7 -0.76 -1.47 15.76
C ALA A 7 -0.84 -2.04 14.34
N ARG A 8 -1.49 -3.22 14.16
CA ARG A 8 -1.68 -3.82 12.83
C ARG A 8 -2.54 -2.91 11.95
N ALA A 9 -3.63 -2.40 12.52
CA ALA A 9 -4.52 -1.48 11.80
C ALA A 9 -3.80 -0.17 11.40
N ALA A 10 -2.90 0.35 12.25
CA ALA A 10 -2.10 1.53 11.96
C ALA A 10 -1.12 1.31 10.79
N VAL A 11 -0.40 0.18 10.79
CA VAL A 11 0.49 -0.21 9.67
C VAL A 11 -0.28 -0.31 8.36
N VAL A 12 -1.42 -1.02 8.34
CA VAL A 12 -2.27 -1.16 7.16
C VAL A 12 -2.74 0.22 6.66
N ALA A 13 -3.19 1.09 7.56
CA ALA A 13 -3.63 2.43 7.21
C ALA A 13 -2.51 3.28 6.59
N GLU A 14 -1.28 3.17 7.11
CA GLU A 14 -0.13 3.91 6.60
C GLU A 14 0.31 3.41 5.21
N ILE A 15 0.30 2.10 4.98
CA ILE A 15 0.57 1.52 3.65
C ILE A 15 -0.48 2.01 2.63
N VAL A 16 -1.77 1.97 3.01
CA VAL A 16 -2.86 2.49 2.16
C VAL A 16 -2.67 3.98 1.86
N ARG A 17 -2.25 4.77 2.84
CA ARG A 17 -1.99 6.21 2.67
C ARG A 17 -0.90 6.46 1.64
N GLN A 18 0.23 5.77 1.75
CA GLN A 18 1.36 5.94 0.84
C GLN A 18 1.01 5.47 -0.58
N LEU A 19 0.35 4.32 -0.70
CA LEU A 19 -0.13 3.80 -1.98
C LEU A 19 -1.18 4.72 -2.61
N GLY A 20 -2.05 5.32 -1.79
CA GLY A 20 -3.03 6.32 -2.20
C GLY A 20 -2.39 7.58 -2.77
N ASN A 21 -1.36 8.10 -2.08
CA ASN A 21 -0.57 9.24 -2.57
C ASN A 21 0.02 8.91 -3.94
N TRP A 22 0.76 7.80 -4.04
CA TRP A 22 1.34 7.36 -5.31
C TRP A 22 0.30 7.24 -6.43
N ASN A 23 -0.85 6.62 -6.17
CA ASN A 23 -1.92 6.40 -7.15
C ASN A 23 -2.46 7.72 -7.73
N ILE A 24 -2.52 8.77 -6.90
CA ILE A 24 -2.94 10.12 -7.29
C ILE A 24 -1.81 10.83 -8.05
N GLU A 25 -0.61 10.87 -7.47
CA GLU A 25 0.57 11.59 -7.98
C GLU A 25 0.96 11.11 -9.38
N THR A 26 0.88 9.81 -9.61
CA THR A 26 1.24 9.18 -10.88
C THR A 26 0.03 8.98 -11.81
N HIS A 27 -1.16 9.40 -11.39
CA HIS A 27 -2.40 9.32 -12.15
C HIS A 27 -2.78 7.90 -12.62
N GLN A 28 -2.41 6.89 -11.84
CA GLN A 28 -2.79 5.51 -12.13
C GLN A 28 -4.30 5.33 -12.01
N ASN A 29 -4.93 6.04 -11.05
CA ASN A 29 -6.37 6.05 -10.79
C ASN A 29 -6.97 4.64 -10.64
N GLY A 30 -6.18 3.70 -10.11
CA GLY A 30 -6.66 2.38 -9.72
C GLY A 30 -7.44 2.42 -8.41
N ARG A 31 -8.02 1.29 -8.01
CA ARG A 31 -8.66 1.12 -6.71
C ARG A 31 -7.69 0.52 -5.72
N ILE A 32 -7.69 1.09 -4.53
CA ILE A 32 -6.99 0.56 -3.36
C ILE A 32 -8.05 0.05 -2.39
N THR A 33 -7.85 -1.13 -1.83
CA THR A 33 -8.72 -1.67 -0.78
C THR A 33 -7.88 -2.14 0.40
N SER A 34 -8.46 -2.08 1.60
CA SER A 34 -7.86 -2.58 2.84
C SER A 34 -8.79 -3.60 3.50
N SER A 35 -8.24 -4.72 4.00
CA SER A 35 -8.79 -5.83 4.84
C SER A 35 -10.32 -6.13 4.83
N GLN A 36 -11.08 -5.66 3.83
CA GLN A 36 -12.53 -5.79 3.65
C GLN A 36 -12.94 -5.82 2.16
N GLY A 37 -12.00 -5.56 1.24
CA GLY A 37 -12.18 -5.79 -0.19
C GLY A 37 -11.76 -7.21 -0.54
N GLY A 38 -12.71 -8.15 -0.55
CA GLY A 38 -12.42 -9.53 -0.94
C GLY A 38 -12.33 -9.70 -2.46
N PHE A 39 -11.59 -10.70 -2.90
CA PHE A 39 -11.47 -11.11 -4.29
C PHE A 39 -11.66 -12.63 -4.39
N ASP A 40 -12.19 -13.08 -5.52
CA ASP A 40 -12.20 -14.49 -5.87
C ASP A 40 -10.92 -14.82 -6.65
N PHE A 41 -9.99 -15.53 -6.01
CA PHE A 41 -8.71 -15.91 -6.60
C PHE A 41 -8.82 -17.11 -7.54
N ASN A 42 -9.96 -17.80 -7.54
CA ASN A 42 -10.27 -18.95 -8.39
C ASN A 42 -9.14 -20.01 -8.49
N VAL A 43 -8.67 -20.48 -7.33
CA VAL A 43 -7.56 -21.45 -7.24
C VAL A 43 -7.99 -22.79 -7.83
N GLY A 44 -7.30 -23.26 -8.88
CA GLY A 44 -7.57 -24.57 -9.48
C GLY A 44 -8.97 -24.72 -10.10
N GLY A 45 -9.60 -23.61 -10.50
CA GLY A 45 -10.96 -23.59 -11.05
C GLY A 45 -12.08 -23.59 -10.00
N ALA A 46 -11.73 -23.52 -8.71
CA ALA A 46 -12.68 -23.43 -7.61
C ALA A 46 -12.73 -22.01 -7.01
N ARG A 47 -13.94 -21.51 -6.80
CA ARG A 47 -14.21 -20.21 -6.15
C ARG A 47 -13.56 -20.16 -4.77
N THR A 48 -12.60 -19.25 -4.62
CA THR A 48 -11.74 -19.12 -3.44
C THR A 48 -11.64 -17.66 -3.04
N LEU A 49 -12.44 -17.26 -2.04
CA LEU A 49 -12.48 -15.89 -1.57
C LEU A 49 -11.33 -15.60 -0.60
N ARG A 50 -10.62 -14.51 -0.85
CA ARG A 50 -9.55 -13.98 0.00
C ARG A 50 -9.72 -12.47 0.14
N ALA A 51 -9.36 -11.92 1.29
CA ALA A 51 -9.44 -10.49 1.56
C ALA A 51 -8.08 -10.03 2.08
N PRO A 52 -7.16 -9.63 1.19
CA PRO A 52 -5.84 -9.22 1.63
C PRO A 52 -5.85 -7.93 2.44
N ASP A 53 -4.78 -7.70 3.22
CA ASP A 53 -4.69 -6.51 4.06
C ASP A 53 -4.64 -5.20 3.26
N VAL A 54 -3.88 -5.17 2.17
CA VAL A 54 -3.90 -4.06 1.20
C VAL A 54 -3.83 -4.61 -0.20
N THR A 55 -4.62 -4.04 -1.12
CA THR A 55 -4.53 -4.38 -2.54
C THR A 55 -4.58 -3.17 -3.45
N PHE A 56 -3.99 -3.29 -4.64
CA PHE A 56 -4.19 -2.37 -5.75
C PHE A 56 -4.76 -3.10 -6.97
N THR A 57 -5.87 -2.58 -7.49
CA THR A 57 -6.47 -3.02 -8.75
C THR A 57 -6.35 -1.91 -9.79
N PRO A 58 -5.77 -2.15 -10.98
CA PRO A 58 -5.60 -1.12 -12.01
C PRO A 58 -6.93 -0.51 -12.44
N ARG A 59 -6.87 0.74 -12.89
CA ARG A 59 -8.03 1.48 -13.40
C ARG A 59 -8.75 0.74 -14.52
N GLN A 60 -7.99 0.13 -15.44
CA GLN A 60 -8.55 -0.58 -16.59
C GLN A 60 -9.39 -1.77 -16.13
N THR A 61 -8.82 -2.64 -15.29
CA THR A 61 -9.52 -3.77 -14.67
C THR A 61 -10.76 -3.32 -13.92
N THR A 62 -10.62 -2.27 -13.10
CA THR A 62 -11.73 -1.72 -12.31
C THR A 62 -12.89 -1.24 -13.20
N ARG A 63 -12.57 -0.59 -14.33
CA ARG A 63 -13.58 -0.04 -15.25
C ARG A 63 -14.28 -1.10 -16.10
N SER A 64 -13.67 -2.27 -16.27
CA SER A 64 -14.28 -3.39 -16.97
C SER A 64 -15.20 -4.24 -16.09
N LEU A 65 -15.23 -4.02 -14.77
CA LEU A 65 -16.07 -4.79 -13.87
C LEU A 65 -17.55 -4.52 -14.10
N ASN A 66 -18.35 -5.59 -14.19
CA ASN A 66 -19.79 -5.49 -14.17
C ASN A 66 -20.35 -5.36 -12.74
N ALA A 67 -21.67 -5.14 -12.61
CA ALA A 67 -22.30 -4.95 -11.30
C ALA A 67 -22.18 -6.18 -10.39
N LEU A 68 -22.23 -7.40 -10.93
CA LEU A 68 -22.06 -8.63 -10.14
C LEU A 68 -20.64 -8.70 -9.57
N GLN A 69 -19.62 -8.45 -10.39
CA GLN A 69 -18.21 -8.46 -9.95
C GLN A 69 -17.90 -7.31 -8.97
N ASN A 70 -18.56 -6.16 -9.13
CA ASN A 70 -18.27 -4.96 -8.36
C ASN A 70 -18.97 -4.92 -6.99
N TRP A 71 -20.16 -5.51 -6.89
CA TRP A 71 -21.01 -5.44 -5.69
C TRP A 71 -21.19 -6.79 -5.00
N THR A 72 -20.75 -7.88 -5.63
CA THR A 72 -20.84 -9.23 -5.09
C THR A 72 -19.57 -10.01 -5.43
N PHE A 73 -19.47 -11.23 -4.91
CA PHE A 73 -18.41 -12.18 -5.28
C PHE A 73 -18.85 -13.11 -6.43
N GLN A 74 -19.71 -12.64 -7.33
CA GLN A 74 -20.24 -13.40 -8.48
C GLN A 74 -19.75 -12.80 -9.80
N GLY A 75 -19.82 -13.59 -10.87
CA GLY A 75 -19.30 -13.23 -12.18
C GLY A 75 -17.93 -13.84 -12.45
N GLN A 76 -17.25 -13.38 -13.50
CA GLN A 76 -15.89 -13.83 -13.78
C GLN A 76 -14.94 -13.31 -12.70
N PRO A 77 -14.06 -14.16 -12.14
CA PRO A 77 -13.10 -13.72 -11.14
C PRO A 77 -12.08 -12.76 -11.75
N PHE A 78 -11.54 -11.90 -10.90
CA PHE A 78 -10.44 -11.02 -11.21
C PHE A 78 -9.61 -10.83 -9.94
N THR A 79 -8.32 -10.58 -10.10
CA THR A 79 -7.39 -10.39 -9.00
C THR A 79 -6.75 -9.01 -9.06
N PRO A 80 -6.36 -8.46 -7.90
CA PRO A 80 -5.51 -7.27 -7.84
C PRO A 80 -4.11 -7.60 -8.38
N ILE A 81 -3.37 -6.57 -8.80
CA ILE A 81 -1.98 -6.75 -9.27
C ILE A 81 -0.94 -6.54 -8.15
N PHE A 82 -1.35 -5.97 -7.03
CA PHE A 82 -0.52 -5.77 -5.86
C PHE A 82 -1.30 -6.21 -4.63
N VAL A 83 -0.65 -6.98 -3.77
CA VAL A 83 -1.22 -7.58 -2.57
C VAL A 83 -0.20 -7.44 -1.44
N VAL A 84 -0.66 -6.98 -0.28
CA VAL A 84 0.13 -6.91 0.95
C VAL A 84 -0.63 -7.63 2.06
N GLU A 85 0.11 -8.41 2.83
CA GLU A 85 -0.29 -8.95 4.11
C GLU A 85 0.61 -8.38 5.20
N VAL A 86 0.04 -8.05 6.36
CA VAL A 86 0.76 -7.49 7.50
C VAL A 86 0.62 -8.44 8.68
N ASP A 87 1.73 -8.86 9.27
CA ASP A 87 1.74 -9.68 10.49
C ASP A 87 2.89 -9.26 11.43
N PHE A 88 2.74 -9.56 12.72
CA PHE A 88 3.77 -9.28 13.73
C PHE A 88 4.53 -10.56 14.04
N ILE A 89 5.65 -10.73 13.35
CA ILE A 89 6.45 -11.96 13.37
C ILE A 89 7.55 -11.81 14.43
N GLN A 90 7.63 -12.76 15.36
CA GLN A 90 8.57 -12.77 16.48
C GLN A 90 9.65 -13.84 16.35
N SER A 91 9.50 -14.78 15.41
CA SER A 91 10.44 -15.88 15.19
C SER A 91 10.55 -16.30 13.72
N GLU A 92 11.65 -16.95 13.38
CA GLU A 92 11.87 -17.53 12.05
C GLU A 92 10.80 -18.57 11.69
N SER A 93 10.34 -19.36 12.66
CA SER A 93 9.28 -20.34 12.44
C SER A 93 7.94 -19.68 12.10
N GLU A 94 7.63 -18.54 12.74
CA GLU A 94 6.44 -17.76 12.41
C GLU A 94 6.58 -17.11 11.03
N PHE A 95 7.78 -16.63 10.68
CA PHE A 95 8.07 -16.10 9.36
C PHE A 95 7.83 -17.15 8.27
N GLN A 96 8.42 -18.35 8.42
CA GLN A 96 8.27 -19.42 7.45
C GLN A 96 6.81 -19.86 7.32
N ALA A 97 6.08 -19.98 8.43
CA ALA A 97 4.65 -20.30 8.40
C ALA A 97 3.82 -19.21 7.71
N PHE A 98 4.15 -17.94 7.95
CA PHE A 98 3.52 -16.80 7.30
C PHE A 98 3.81 -16.78 5.79
N ASP A 99 5.06 -16.94 5.39
CA ASP A 99 5.52 -16.92 4.00
C ASP A 99 4.95 -18.10 3.21
N ASP A 100 4.92 -19.30 3.80
CA ASP A 100 4.27 -20.46 3.20
C ASP A 100 2.76 -20.26 3.06
N ARG A 101 2.09 -19.68 4.07
CA ARG A 101 0.68 -19.33 3.97
C ARG A 101 0.45 -18.32 2.85
N PHE A 102 1.23 -17.24 2.82
CA PHE A 102 1.10 -16.17 1.83
C PHE A 102 1.27 -16.70 0.40
N ARG A 103 2.33 -17.46 0.15
CA ARG A 103 2.59 -18.10 -1.14
C ARG A 103 1.48 -19.06 -1.55
N ASN A 104 1.06 -19.94 -0.64
CA ASN A 104 0.07 -20.97 -0.96
C ASN A 104 -1.37 -20.45 -1.03
N GLU A 105 -1.68 -19.30 -0.44
CA GLU A 105 -3.03 -18.74 -0.46
C GLU A 105 -3.25 -17.70 -1.56
N PHE A 106 -2.26 -16.85 -1.83
CA PHE A 106 -2.40 -15.74 -2.78
C PHE A 106 -1.70 -15.98 -4.12
N PHE A 107 -0.67 -16.83 -4.13
CA PHE A 107 0.17 -17.12 -5.30
C PHE A 107 0.24 -18.61 -5.62
N ALA A 108 -0.72 -19.40 -5.13
CA ALA A 108 -0.80 -20.81 -5.44
C ALA A 108 -0.83 -21.04 -6.96
N PRO A 109 -0.25 -22.15 -7.45
CA PRO A 109 -0.41 -22.57 -8.84
C PRO A 109 -1.89 -22.59 -9.24
N GLY A 110 -2.23 -21.88 -10.31
CA GLY A 110 -3.60 -21.73 -10.78
C GLY A 110 -4.38 -20.56 -10.19
N THR A 111 -3.74 -19.69 -9.39
CA THR A 111 -4.24 -18.31 -9.16
C THR A 111 -4.07 -17.48 -10.44
N SER A 112 -4.92 -16.47 -10.61
CA SER A 112 -4.79 -15.47 -11.69
C SER A 112 -3.88 -14.29 -11.31
N VAL A 113 -3.22 -14.35 -10.15
CA VAL A 113 -2.22 -13.36 -9.75
C VAL A 113 -0.92 -13.69 -10.46
N GLU A 114 -0.59 -12.89 -11.47
CA GLU A 114 0.68 -12.99 -12.17
C GLU A 114 1.74 -12.28 -11.33
N LEU A 115 2.69 -13.05 -10.76
CA LEU A 115 3.93 -12.49 -10.24
C LEU A 115 4.80 -12.10 -11.43
N ASP A 116 4.73 -10.85 -11.86
CA ASP A 116 5.68 -10.36 -12.85
C ASP A 116 7.04 -10.09 -12.16
N PHE A 117 7.95 -11.05 -12.25
CA PHE A 117 9.37 -10.85 -11.95
C PHE A 117 10.14 -10.31 -13.17
N CYS A 118 9.45 -10.00 -14.28
CA CYS A 118 10.00 -9.60 -15.57
C CYS A 118 9.62 -8.16 -15.97
N GLY A 119 10.07 -7.19 -15.18
CA GLY A 119 10.47 -5.88 -15.72
C GLY A 119 9.36 -4.89 -16.08
N GLN A 120 8.07 -5.18 -15.88
CA GLN A 120 7.11 -4.11 -15.60
C GLN A 120 7.15 -3.81 -14.10
N GLU A 121 7.51 -2.58 -13.73
CA GLU A 121 7.27 -2.13 -12.36
C GLU A 121 5.76 -2.27 -12.09
N ILE A 122 5.36 -3.25 -11.27
CA ILE A 122 3.94 -3.51 -10.92
C ILE A 122 3.26 -2.22 -10.47
N LEU A 123 4.01 -1.39 -9.75
CA LEU A 123 3.63 -0.04 -9.34
C LEU A 123 4.79 0.91 -9.70
N PRO A 124 4.79 1.54 -10.89
CA PRO A 124 5.95 2.30 -11.34
C PRO A 124 6.26 3.50 -10.45
N GLY A 125 7.50 3.55 -9.94
CA GLY A 125 7.95 4.57 -8.99
C GLY A 125 7.23 4.58 -7.64
N PHE A 126 6.57 3.48 -7.24
CA PHE A 126 6.05 3.32 -5.88
C PHE A 126 7.15 2.82 -4.95
N GLU A 127 7.31 3.50 -3.82
CA GLU A 127 8.22 3.11 -2.76
C GLU A 127 7.48 3.26 -1.43
N LEU A 128 7.61 2.25 -0.58
CA LEU A 128 7.02 2.23 0.75
C LEU A 128 8.03 2.81 1.75
N ASP A 129 7.68 3.95 2.33
CA ASP A 129 8.38 4.63 3.42
C ASP A 129 8.15 3.82 4.72
N VAL A 130 9.08 2.91 5.01
CA VAL A 130 9.03 2.03 6.19
C VAL A 130 9.29 2.81 7.49
N GLU A 131 10.07 3.88 7.45
CA GLU A 131 10.30 4.75 8.62
C GLU A 131 8.96 5.33 9.10
N MET A 132 8.09 5.76 8.17
CA MET A 132 6.73 6.19 8.49
C MET A 132 5.83 5.09 9.07
N ILE A 133 6.06 3.85 8.67
CA ILE A 133 5.35 2.70 9.23
C ILE A 133 5.81 2.46 10.67
N GLU A 134 7.12 2.46 10.91
CA GLU A 134 7.71 2.30 12.24
C GLU A 134 7.29 3.44 13.18
N GLU A 135 7.34 4.69 12.72
CA GLU A 135 6.84 5.85 13.45
C GLU A 135 5.34 5.72 13.79
N SER A 136 4.53 5.11 12.91
CA SER A 136 3.09 4.93 13.13
C SER A 136 2.75 3.95 14.26
N ILE A 137 3.69 3.05 14.61
CA ILE A 137 3.54 2.07 15.70
C ILE A 137 4.48 2.31 16.88
N SER A 138 5.39 3.27 16.76
CA SER A 138 6.33 3.65 17.81
C SER A 138 5.58 4.21 19.03
N GLN A 139 5.83 3.62 20.19
CA GLN A 139 5.35 4.16 21.46
C GLN A 139 6.41 5.13 21.97
N GLN A 140 6.04 6.37 22.27
CA GLN A 140 6.95 7.27 22.98
C GLN A 140 7.18 6.69 24.37
N ASP A 141 8.40 6.18 24.62
CA ASP A 141 8.84 5.83 25.95
C ASP A 141 8.68 7.05 26.84
N SER A 142 7.71 6.99 27.75
CA SER A 142 7.46 8.01 28.74
C SER A 142 8.57 7.93 29.79
N GLY A 143 9.76 8.43 29.45
CA GLY A 143 10.94 8.32 30.31
C GLY A 143 12.15 9.11 29.82
N SER A 144 12.23 10.38 30.22
CA SER A 144 13.43 11.20 30.37
C SER A 144 13.80 12.20 29.26
N SER A 145 14.42 13.29 29.71
CA SER A 145 14.52 14.62 29.08
C SER A 145 15.79 14.83 28.23
N SER A 146 15.62 15.53 27.09
CA SER A 146 16.52 16.45 26.36
C SER A 146 17.91 16.01 25.87
N SER A 147 18.17 16.11 24.56
CA SER A 147 19.02 17.17 23.97
C SER A 147 18.95 17.11 22.44
N ASP A 148 18.66 18.27 21.84
CA ASP A 148 18.39 18.46 20.40
C ASP A 148 19.67 18.31 19.55
N ASP A 149 19.66 17.39 18.58
CA ASP A 149 20.59 17.45 17.46
C ASP A 149 20.07 18.53 16.48
N ASP A 150 20.81 19.64 16.38
CA ASP A 150 20.36 20.91 15.79
C ASP A 150 20.42 20.92 14.24
N THR A 151 20.28 19.75 13.63
CA THR A 151 20.34 19.56 12.17
C THR A 151 19.04 20.05 11.54
N ARG A 152 19.12 21.21 10.89
CA ARG A 152 17.97 21.93 10.31
C ARG A 152 17.91 21.77 8.79
N PHE A 153 16.76 21.36 8.27
CA PHE A 153 16.43 21.13 6.87
C PHE A 153 15.55 22.28 6.33
N PRO A 154 16.14 23.38 5.84
CA PRO A 154 15.38 24.46 5.24
C PRO A 154 14.79 24.04 3.90
N CYS A 155 13.53 24.39 3.69
CA CYS A 155 12.90 24.33 2.40
C CYS A 155 13.57 25.32 1.43
N PRO A 156 13.91 24.92 0.20
CA PRO A 156 14.51 25.82 -0.79
C PRO A 156 13.48 26.64 -1.59
N LYS A 157 12.17 26.40 -1.38
CA LYS A 157 11.07 27.09 -2.08
C LYS A 157 10.19 27.95 -1.15
N CYS A 158 10.40 27.86 0.15
CA CYS A 158 9.84 28.76 1.15
C CYS A 158 10.86 28.94 2.29
N THR A 159 10.46 29.54 3.40
CA THR A 159 11.37 29.81 4.53
C THR A 159 11.30 28.75 5.63
N GLU A 160 10.51 27.71 5.44
CA GLU A 160 10.32 26.64 6.43
C GLU A 160 11.61 25.89 6.68
N THR A 161 11.80 25.40 7.90
CA THR A 161 13.01 24.69 8.30
C THR A 161 12.63 23.56 9.25
N PHE A 162 12.99 22.32 8.91
CA PHE A 162 12.59 21.13 9.66
C PHE A 162 13.75 20.59 10.48
N THR A 163 13.49 19.92 11.59
CA THR A 163 14.52 19.18 12.36
C THR A 163 14.56 17.71 12.01
N ASN A 164 13.66 17.26 11.14
CA ASN A 164 13.53 15.88 10.71
C ASN A 164 13.44 15.87 9.18
N ASN A 165 14.29 15.06 8.55
CA ASN A 165 14.41 14.97 7.09
C ASN A 165 13.16 14.36 6.44
N HIS A 166 12.43 13.45 7.12
CA HIS A 166 11.12 12.97 6.68
C HIS A 166 10.10 14.13 6.62
N ARG A 167 10.09 15.00 7.63
CA ARG A 167 9.25 16.22 7.62
C ARG A 167 9.63 17.16 6.50
N PHE A 168 10.92 17.30 6.20
CA PHE A 168 11.39 18.06 5.06
C PHE A 168 11.02 17.40 3.71
N THR A 169 11.19 16.10 3.55
CA THR A 169 10.94 15.40 2.28
C THR A 169 9.45 15.27 1.99
N LYS A 170 8.63 15.01 3.02
CA LYS A 170 7.18 15.21 3.02
C LYS A 170 6.85 16.63 2.61
N HIS A 171 7.46 17.62 3.25
CA HIS A 171 7.24 19.02 2.90
C HIS A 171 7.61 19.32 1.44
N PHE A 172 8.77 18.90 0.97
CA PHE A 172 9.25 19.21 -0.37
C PHE A 172 8.46 18.46 -1.45
N ARG A 173 8.06 17.22 -1.19
CA ARG A 173 7.17 16.45 -2.07
C ARG A 173 5.79 17.10 -2.16
N MET A 174 5.24 17.53 -1.02
CA MET A 174 3.91 18.13 -0.91
C MET A 174 3.84 19.55 -1.46
N GLU A 175 4.79 20.40 -1.09
CA GLU A 175 4.71 21.83 -1.38
C GLU A 175 5.36 22.18 -2.72
N HIS A 176 6.28 21.34 -3.20
CA HIS A 176 7.22 21.77 -4.24
C HIS A 176 7.37 20.81 -5.41
N ALA A 177 7.19 19.49 -5.21
CA ALA A 177 7.36 18.48 -6.26
C ALA A 177 6.07 18.22 -7.07
N LEU A 178 4.88 18.26 -6.45
CA LEU A 178 3.61 18.11 -7.15
C LEU A 178 3.15 19.44 -7.80
N LYS A 179 3.44 19.63 -9.10
CA LYS A 179 2.89 20.75 -9.89
C LYS A 179 1.37 20.58 -10.11
N PRO A 180 0.52 21.62 -9.95
CA PRO A 180 -0.88 21.57 -10.40
C PRO A 180 -0.93 21.32 -11.92
N ARG A 181 -1.62 20.26 -12.34
CA ARG A 181 -1.67 19.80 -13.74
C ARG A 181 -2.32 20.88 -14.63
N LYS A 182 -1.53 21.67 -15.37
CA LYS A 182 -2.03 22.56 -16.44
C LYS A 182 -2.55 21.71 -17.60
N GLN A 183 -3.87 21.66 -17.77
CA GLN A 183 -4.55 21.12 -18.96
C GLN A 183 -4.20 21.96 -20.20
N ARG A 184 -3.70 21.37 -21.30
CA ARG A 184 -3.79 21.91 -22.68
C ARG A 184 -3.75 20.76 -23.71
N VAL A 185 -4.92 20.36 -24.26
CA VAL A 185 -5.56 20.80 -25.53
C VAL A 185 -4.87 20.23 -26.78
N ASN A 186 -5.42 19.09 -27.18
CA ASN A 186 -5.61 18.45 -28.51
C ASN A 186 -4.88 18.99 -29.75
N LYS A 187 -4.51 18.04 -30.62
CA LYS A 187 -5.12 17.98 -31.97
C LYS A 187 -5.37 16.52 -32.35
#